data_AF-A0A5D4SX06-F1
#
_entry.id   AF-A0A5D4SX06-F1
#
_cell.length_a   1.000
_cell.length_b   1.000
_cell.length_c   1.000
_cell.angle_alpha   90.00
_cell.angle_beta   90.00
_cell.angle_gamma   90.00
#
_symmetry.space_group_name_H-M   'P 1'
#
loop_
_entity.id
_entity.type
_entity.pdbx_description
1 polymer ?
#
loop_
_entity_poly.entity_id
_entity_poly.type
_entity_poly.pdbx_seq_one_letter_code
_entity_poly.pdbx_strand_id
1 'polypeptide(L)'
;MKIACIGDSLTEGKPGVSFFNMLKRKYPDIKFVNLGKGGETVKSLHTRLSKNKLDQDYDLAFLWIGVNDIYSKLLKVQAQPITRNSEEFREIYEQVLELVSQSSKEVVAVSPAVIGENINSSNRGLLNLSMIIKEISKEHKNITFIDLHQAFTEQLETLHTSDYLSTGLGRLVKDVFFYRNPKRVDRLAAERGLHLTIDGVHLNSRGANIVVEKYSRIIEGLQPNN
;
A
#
# COMPACT_ATOMS: atom_id res chain seq x y z
N MET A 1 -8.16 -5.50 20.52
CA MET A 1 -7.06 -5.53 19.54
C MET A 1 -6.82 -4.12 19.00
N LYS A 2 -5.55 -3.67 18.96
CA LYS A 2 -5.13 -2.39 18.38
C LYS A 2 -4.27 -2.66 17.14
N ILE A 3 -4.68 -2.14 15.98
CA ILE A 3 -4.04 -2.40 14.69
C ILE A 3 -3.51 -1.11 14.07
N ALA A 4 -2.23 -1.11 13.70
CA ALA A 4 -1.62 -0.05 12.90
C ALA A 4 -1.67 -0.39 11.40
N CYS A 5 -2.08 0.57 10.56
CA CYS A 5 -1.83 0.51 9.13
C CYS A 5 -0.85 1.63 8.78
N ILE A 6 0.36 1.26 8.35
CA ILE A 6 1.49 2.15 8.13
C ILE A 6 1.84 2.12 6.64
N GLY A 7 1.98 3.30 6.02
CA GLY A 7 2.29 3.36 4.60
C GLY A 7 2.15 4.74 3.98
N ASP A 8 1.81 4.73 2.70
CA ASP A 8 1.69 5.94 1.87
C ASP A 8 0.23 6.37 1.64
N SER A 9 -0.09 6.95 0.47
CA SER A 9 -1.42 7.40 0.07
C SER A 9 -2.44 6.26 -0.01
N LEU A 10 -2.02 5.04 -0.33
CA LEU A 10 -2.90 3.87 -0.36
C LEU A 10 -3.44 3.59 1.04
N THR A 11 -2.55 3.66 2.05
CA THR A 11 -2.91 3.50 3.46
C THR A 11 -3.68 4.71 3.99
N GLU A 12 -3.29 5.93 3.60
CA GLU A 12 -4.04 7.15 3.94
C GLU A 12 -5.49 7.08 3.39
N GLY A 13 -5.66 6.37 2.27
CA GLY A 13 -6.96 6.08 1.67
C GLY A 13 -7.49 7.19 0.78
N LYS A 14 -6.61 8.00 0.18
CA LYS A 14 -6.97 9.02 -0.80
C LYS A 14 -5.81 9.25 -1.81
N PRO A 15 -6.14 9.49 -3.10
CA PRO A 15 -7.46 9.42 -3.72
C PRO A 15 -8.02 7.98 -3.76
N GLY A 16 -9.28 7.83 -4.18
CA GLY A 16 -9.89 6.52 -4.38
C GLY A 16 -10.69 5.99 -3.19
N VAL A 17 -10.87 4.68 -3.14
CA VAL A 17 -11.63 3.99 -2.09
C VAL A 17 -10.68 3.54 -0.98
N SER A 18 -10.94 4.03 0.24
CA SER A 18 -10.15 3.69 1.42
C SER A 18 -10.46 2.29 1.93
N PHE A 19 -9.54 1.34 1.71
CA PHE A 19 -9.59 0.00 2.32
C PHE A 19 -9.57 0.10 3.86
N PHE A 20 -8.85 1.08 4.41
CA PHE A 20 -8.79 1.32 5.86
C PHE A 20 -10.18 1.60 6.45
N ASN A 21 -10.96 2.47 5.81
CA ASN A 21 -12.34 2.74 6.24
C ASN A 21 -13.25 1.53 6.07
N MET A 22 -12.98 0.65 5.10
CA MET A 22 -13.71 -0.61 4.95
C MET A 22 -13.39 -1.59 6.09
N LEU A 23 -12.12 -1.75 6.45
CA LEU A 23 -11.71 -2.56 7.61
C LEU A 23 -12.33 -2.06 8.91
N LYS A 24 -12.28 -0.73 9.16
CA LYS A 24 -12.86 -0.12 10.37
C LYS A 24 -14.38 -0.36 10.47
N ARG A 25 -15.10 -0.36 9.34
CA ARG A 25 -16.53 -0.72 9.33
C ARG A 25 -16.76 -2.21 9.53
N LYS A 26 -15.91 -3.06 8.97
CA LYS A 26 -16.01 -4.52 9.08
C LYS A 26 -15.72 -5.01 10.50
N TYR A 27 -14.79 -4.37 11.21
CA TYR A 27 -14.40 -4.73 12.57
C TYR A 27 -14.54 -3.54 13.53
N PRO A 28 -15.77 -3.20 13.96
CA PRO A 28 -16.03 -2.02 14.78
C PRO A 28 -15.38 -2.09 16.18
N ASP A 29 -15.13 -3.30 16.69
CA ASP A 29 -14.55 -3.53 18.02
C ASP A 29 -13.00 -3.48 18.03
N ILE A 30 -12.37 -3.34 16.85
CA ILE A 30 -10.92 -3.22 16.71
C ILE A 30 -10.53 -1.74 16.61
N LYS A 31 -9.55 -1.33 17.42
CA LYS A 31 -8.98 0.01 17.34
C LYS A 31 -7.97 0.10 16.19
N PHE A 32 -8.40 0.62 15.05
CA PHE A 32 -7.50 0.92 13.93
C PHE A 32 -6.84 2.30 14.05
N VAL A 33 -5.54 2.35 13.75
CA VAL A 33 -4.76 3.59 13.65
C VAL A 33 -4.22 3.72 12.22
N ASN A 34 -4.59 4.82 11.54
CA ASN A 34 -4.10 5.12 10.20
C ASN A 34 -2.81 5.96 10.31
N LEU A 35 -1.70 5.39 9.83
CA LEU A 35 -0.38 6.01 9.79
C LEU A 35 0.12 6.14 8.34
N GLY A 36 -0.83 6.22 7.40
CA GLY A 36 -0.59 6.49 5.98
C GLY A 36 -0.35 7.96 5.71
N LYS A 37 0.62 8.28 4.85
CA LYS A 37 0.88 9.65 4.41
C LYS A 37 1.21 9.70 2.92
N GLY A 38 0.40 10.44 2.17
CA GLY A 38 0.51 10.51 0.72
C GLY A 38 1.88 10.89 0.19
N GLY A 39 2.29 10.17 -0.86
CA GLY A 39 3.55 10.37 -1.57
C GLY A 39 4.80 9.80 -0.88
N GLU A 40 4.69 9.28 0.34
CA GLU A 40 5.88 8.77 1.03
C GLU A 40 6.52 7.58 0.29
N THR A 41 7.83 7.68 0.09
CA THR A 41 8.76 6.60 -0.24
C THR A 41 9.26 5.93 1.05
N VAL A 42 9.95 4.79 0.94
CA VAL A 42 10.57 4.13 2.10
C VAL A 42 11.51 5.07 2.89
N LYS A 43 12.26 5.95 2.19
CA LYS A 43 13.16 6.95 2.79
C LYS A 43 12.42 7.99 3.61
N SER A 44 11.34 8.52 3.05
CA SER A 44 10.53 9.53 3.74
C SER A 44 9.79 8.94 4.94
N LEU A 45 9.29 7.70 4.82
CA LEU A 45 8.68 6.97 5.92
C LEU A 45 9.68 6.71 7.03
N HIS A 46 10.89 6.21 6.70
CA HIS A 46 11.97 6.04 7.67
C HIS A 46 12.24 7.33 8.44
N THR A 47 12.48 8.43 7.71
CA THR A 47 12.72 9.74 8.33
C THR A 47 11.61 10.17 9.28
N ARG A 48 10.34 9.90 8.92
CA ARG A 48 9.18 10.20 9.76
C ARG A 48 9.17 9.34 11.03
N LEU A 49 9.38 8.04 10.91
CA LEU A 49 9.33 7.11 12.05
C LEU A 49 10.54 7.28 12.99
N SER A 50 11.71 7.67 12.48
CA SER A 50 12.86 7.99 13.33
C SER A 50 12.63 9.25 14.18
N LYS A 51 11.85 10.22 13.67
CA LYS A 51 11.54 11.48 14.39
C LYS A 51 10.32 11.35 15.30
N ASN A 52 9.28 10.65 14.81
CA ASN A 52 8.02 10.48 15.50
C ASN A 52 7.83 9.00 15.80
N LYS A 53 8.19 8.61 17.02
CA LYS A 53 8.07 7.21 17.45
C LYS A 53 6.62 6.75 17.39
N LEU A 54 6.45 5.50 16.96
CA LEU A 54 5.17 4.81 16.99
C LEU A 54 4.75 4.54 18.45
N ASP A 55 3.44 4.44 18.70
CA ASP A 55 2.95 3.81 19.92
C ASP A 55 3.51 2.38 20.02
N GLN A 56 3.73 1.86 21.24
CA GLN A 56 4.44 0.58 21.46
C GLN A 56 3.51 -0.57 21.90
N ASP A 57 2.20 -0.42 21.72
CA ASP A 57 1.14 -1.30 22.21
C ASP A 57 0.28 -1.90 21.08
N TYR A 58 0.78 -1.94 19.84
CA TYR A 58 0.04 -2.55 18.75
C TYR A 58 0.04 -4.08 18.87
N ASP A 59 -1.13 -4.69 18.64
CA ASP A 59 -1.23 -6.14 18.53
C ASP A 59 -0.82 -6.61 17.13
N LEU A 60 -1.09 -5.79 16.11
CA LEU A 60 -0.78 -6.06 14.71
C LEU A 60 -0.43 -4.76 13.97
N ALA A 61 0.61 -4.79 13.14
CA ALA A 61 0.97 -3.69 12.25
C ALA A 61 1.08 -4.16 10.81
N PHE A 62 0.36 -3.53 9.90
CA PHE A 62 0.56 -3.69 8.46
C PHE A 62 1.49 -2.59 7.95
N LEU A 63 2.62 -2.99 7.33
CA LEU A 63 3.56 -2.09 6.66
C LEU A 63 3.39 -2.24 5.14
N TRP A 64 2.79 -1.22 4.50
CA TRP A 64 2.58 -1.18 3.06
C TRP A 64 3.22 0.08 2.46
N ILE A 65 4.44 -0.07 1.97
CA ILE A 65 5.27 1.02 1.45
C ILE A 65 6.12 0.52 0.28
N GLY A 66 6.45 1.42 -0.65
CA GLY A 66 7.43 1.16 -1.71
C GLY A 66 6.93 1.48 -3.12
N VAL A 67 5.62 1.65 -3.34
CA VAL A 67 5.11 1.99 -4.69
C VAL A 67 5.68 3.33 -5.17
N ASN A 68 5.85 4.31 -4.27
CA ASN A 68 6.38 5.63 -4.61
C ASN A 68 7.88 5.61 -4.94
N ASP A 69 8.64 4.59 -4.53
CA ASP A 69 10.05 4.43 -4.90
C ASP A 69 10.24 4.12 -6.40
N ILE A 70 9.19 3.61 -7.06
CA ILE A 70 9.12 3.43 -8.51
C ILE A 70 8.26 4.52 -9.16
N TYR A 71 7.04 4.75 -8.65
CA TYR A 71 6.06 5.66 -9.25
C TYR A 71 6.57 7.11 -9.32
N SER A 72 7.33 7.58 -8.32
CA SER A 72 7.89 8.94 -8.34
C SER A 72 8.86 9.19 -9.50
N LYS A 73 9.50 8.14 -10.04
CA LYS A 73 10.38 8.24 -11.22
C LYS A 73 9.60 8.50 -12.51
N LEU A 74 8.30 8.19 -12.51
CA LEU A 74 7.38 8.37 -13.65
C LEU A 74 6.62 9.69 -13.60
N LEU A 75 6.63 10.36 -12.44
CA LEU A 75 6.00 11.67 -12.27
C LEU A 75 6.82 12.75 -12.97
N LYS A 76 6.12 13.76 -13.49
CA LYS A 76 6.76 14.93 -14.13
C LYS A 76 7.66 15.71 -13.18
N VAL A 77 7.36 15.67 -11.89
CA VAL A 77 8.12 16.36 -10.84
C VAL A 77 8.27 15.39 -9.68
N GLN A 78 9.51 15.11 -9.33
CA GLN A 78 9.84 14.29 -8.18
C GLN A 78 9.82 15.15 -6.91
N ALA A 79 8.85 14.91 -6.04
CA ALA A 79 8.67 15.67 -4.80
C ALA A 79 9.32 15.01 -3.57
N GLN A 80 9.73 13.74 -3.67
CA GLN A 80 10.19 12.92 -2.54
C GLN A 80 11.52 12.22 -2.85
N PRO A 81 12.38 12.01 -1.84
CA PRO A 81 13.63 11.29 -2.03
C PRO A 81 13.33 9.81 -2.31
N ILE A 82 13.85 9.29 -3.42
CA ILE A 82 13.78 7.87 -3.78
C ILE A 82 15.09 7.18 -3.45
N THR A 83 15.05 5.86 -3.35
CA THR A 83 16.26 5.03 -3.29
C THR A 83 16.98 5.04 -4.65
N ARG A 84 18.31 5.02 -4.59
CA ARG A 84 19.21 5.02 -5.74
C ARG A 84 19.17 3.68 -6.47
N ASN A 85 19.07 2.59 -5.72
CA ASN A 85 19.09 1.22 -6.21
C ASN A 85 18.34 0.28 -5.26
N SER A 86 18.32 -1.01 -5.60
CA SER A 86 17.67 -2.07 -4.83
C SER A 86 18.33 -2.28 -3.47
N GLU A 87 19.66 -2.11 -3.39
CA GLU A 87 20.43 -2.29 -2.17
C GLU A 87 20.08 -1.22 -1.14
N GLU A 88 20.05 0.07 -1.53
CA GLU A 88 19.61 1.15 -0.64
C GLU A 88 18.13 0.97 -0.25
N PHE A 89 17.28 0.42 -1.13
CA PHE A 89 15.92 0.08 -0.75
C PHE A 89 15.87 -0.99 0.33
N ARG A 90 16.63 -2.09 0.18
CA ARG A 90 16.71 -3.18 1.15
C ARG A 90 17.13 -2.64 2.52
N GLU A 91 18.25 -1.91 2.58
CA GLU A 91 18.81 -1.36 3.82
C GLU A 91 17.80 -0.46 4.55
N ILE A 92 17.13 0.43 3.84
CA ILE A 92 16.20 1.39 4.45
C ILE A 92 14.88 0.71 4.81
N TYR A 93 14.43 -0.27 4.01
CA TYR A 93 13.25 -1.06 4.34
C TYR A 93 13.45 -1.88 5.62
N GLU A 94 14.62 -2.50 5.80
CA GLU A 94 14.98 -3.21 7.04
C GLU A 94 14.92 -2.27 8.26
N GLN A 95 15.46 -1.06 8.14
CA GLN A 95 15.39 -0.06 9.22
C GLN A 95 13.94 0.33 9.55
N VAL A 96 13.09 0.52 8.54
CA VAL A 96 11.66 0.77 8.76
C VAL A 96 10.98 -0.42 9.43
N LEU A 97 11.27 -1.63 8.95
CA LEU A 97 10.68 -2.86 9.45
C LEU A 97 11.05 -3.11 10.92
N GLU A 98 12.30 -2.83 11.30
CA GLU A 98 12.78 -2.87 12.68
C GLU A 98 12.00 -1.88 13.57
N LEU A 99 11.85 -0.61 13.14
CA LEU A 99 11.08 0.39 13.89
C LEU A 99 9.61 -0.03 14.09
N VAL A 100 9.01 -0.66 13.07
CA VAL A 100 7.64 -1.17 13.15
C VAL A 100 7.56 -2.41 14.05
N SER A 101 8.54 -3.30 13.98
CA SER A 101 8.60 -4.53 14.79
C SER A 101 8.78 -4.24 16.27
N GLN A 102 9.47 -3.17 16.63
CA GLN A 102 9.55 -2.70 18.02
C GLN A 102 8.19 -2.22 18.56
N SER A 103 7.30 -1.76 17.67
CA SER A 103 6.01 -1.14 18.04
C SER A 103 4.84 -2.11 18.16
N SER A 104 4.98 -3.34 17.64
CA SER A 104 3.87 -4.28 17.44
C SER A 104 4.27 -5.71 17.76
N LYS A 105 3.33 -6.50 18.28
CA LYS A 105 3.54 -7.93 18.56
C LYS A 105 3.74 -8.73 17.27
N GLU A 106 2.83 -8.54 16.33
CA GLU A 106 2.87 -9.14 15.00
C GLU A 106 3.03 -8.05 13.93
N VAL A 107 3.83 -8.32 12.90
CA VAL A 107 4.02 -7.42 11.76
C VAL A 107 3.67 -8.13 10.47
N VAL A 108 3.01 -7.43 9.58
CA VAL A 108 2.72 -7.87 8.23
C VAL A 108 3.39 -6.93 7.25
N ALA A 109 4.40 -7.44 6.55
CA ALA A 109 5.02 -6.75 5.42
C ALA A 109 4.19 -7.00 4.15
N VAL A 110 3.88 -5.94 3.42
CA VAL A 110 2.95 -5.98 2.29
C VAL A 110 3.66 -5.47 1.04
N SER A 111 3.70 -6.28 -0.02
CA SER A 111 4.29 -5.84 -1.29
C SER A 111 3.50 -4.69 -1.93
N PRO A 112 4.15 -3.81 -2.72
CA PRO A 112 3.45 -2.88 -3.59
C PRO A 112 2.46 -3.62 -4.51
N ALA A 113 1.30 -3.04 -4.82
CA ALA A 113 0.32 -3.66 -5.70
C ALA A 113 0.73 -3.55 -7.18
N VAL A 114 0.34 -2.48 -7.88
CA VAL A 114 0.64 -2.27 -9.31
C VAL A 114 0.90 -0.79 -9.60
N ILE A 115 1.59 -0.52 -10.71
CA ILE A 115 1.65 0.80 -11.35
C ILE A 115 1.18 0.65 -12.79
N GLY A 116 0.03 1.23 -13.10
CA GLY A 116 -0.72 0.95 -14.31
C GLY A 116 -1.32 -0.46 -14.27
N GLU A 117 -2.47 -0.63 -14.91
CA GLU A 117 -3.12 -1.94 -14.98
C GLU A 117 -2.69 -2.76 -16.19
N ASN A 118 -2.13 -2.13 -17.23
CA ASN A 118 -1.37 -2.85 -18.24
C ASN A 118 0.03 -3.16 -17.71
N ILE A 119 0.29 -4.44 -17.43
CA ILE A 119 1.51 -4.92 -16.78
C ILE A 119 2.74 -4.69 -17.69
N ASN A 120 3.45 -3.59 -17.42
CA ASN A 120 4.59 -3.12 -18.19
C ASN A 120 5.92 -3.16 -17.39
N SER A 121 6.95 -2.48 -17.89
CA SER A 121 8.27 -2.43 -17.25
C SER A 121 8.28 -1.83 -15.83
N SER A 122 7.37 -0.90 -15.50
CA SER A 122 7.25 -0.36 -14.14
C SER A 122 6.83 -1.44 -13.13
N ASN A 123 5.97 -2.37 -13.56
CA ASN A 123 5.60 -3.52 -12.73
C ASN A 123 6.78 -4.49 -12.51
N ARG A 124 7.78 -4.57 -13.40
CA ARG A 124 9.03 -5.33 -13.12
C ARG A 124 9.81 -4.70 -11.97
N GLY A 125 9.83 -3.36 -11.88
CA GLY A 125 10.43 -2.65 -10.75
C GLY A 125 9.73 -2.98 -9.44
N LEU A 126 8.39 -3.02 -9.44
CA LEU A 126 7.60 -3.44 -8.27
C LEU A 126 7.80 -4.91 -7.92
N LEU A 127 7.90 -5.81 -8.90
CA LEU A 127 8.21 -7.22 -8.67
C LEU A 127 9.55 -7.37 -7.94
N ASN A 128 10.58 -6.64 -8.37
CA ASN A 128 11.87 -6.64 -7.69
C ASN A 128 11.77 -6.15 -6.24
N LEU A 129 11.06 -5.04 -5.98
CA LEU A 129 10.84 -4.59 -4.59
C LEU A 129 10.04 -5.62 -3.79
N SER A 130 9.05 -6.28 -4.40
CA SER A 130 8.23 -7.31 -3.76
C SER A 130 9.06 -8.52 -3.37
N MET A 131 10.01 -8.93 -4.21
CA MET A 131 10.97 -10.00 -3.90
C MET A 131 11.86 -9.63 -2.72
N ILE A 132 12.41 -8.42 -2.71
CA ILE A 132 13.24 -7.91 -1.60
C ILE A 132 12.44 -7.92 -0.29
N ILE A 133 11.21 -7.38 -0.29
CA ILE A 133 10.37 -7.35 0.92
C ILE A 133 10.06 -8.77 1.40
N LYS A 134 9.77 -9.70 0.48
CA LYS A 134 9.52 -11.10 0.79
C LYS A 134 10.73 -11.79 1.39
N GLU A 135 11.93 -11.51 0.88
CA GLU A 135 13.19 -12.05 1.41
C GLU A 135 13.45 -11.54 2.81
N ILE A 136 13.41 -10.21 3.03
CA ILE A 136 13.56 -9.60 4.36
C ILE A 136 12.55 -10.22 5.33
N SER A 137 11.28 -10.34 4.94
CA SER A 137 10.23 -10.88 5.83
C SER A 137 10.53 -12.30 6.32
N LYS A 138 11.17 -13.14 5.50
CA LYS A 138 11.53 -14.52 5.87
C LYS A 138 12.68 -14.59 6.88
N GLU A 139 13.45 -13.53 7.02
CA GLU A 139 14.57 -13.44 7.97
C GLU A 139 14.07 -13.24 9.41
N HIS A 140 12.78 -12.93 9.61
CA HIS A 140 12.18 -12.67 10.91
C HIS A 140 11.02 -13.63 11.23
N LYS A 141 10.91 -14.07 12.49
CA LYS A 141 9.90 -15.07 12.90
C LYS A 141 8.48 -14.51 13.06
N ASN A 142 8.35 -13.25 13.46
CA ASN A 142 7.08 -12.57 13.77
C ASN A 142 6.62 -11.65 12.62
N ILE A 143 7.12 -11.91 11.41
CA ILE A 143 6.79 -11.13 10.22
C ILE A 143 6.12 -12.03 9.20
N THR A 144 4.87 -11.72 8.89
CA THR A 144 4.12 -12.36 7.81
C THR A 144 4.23 -11.51 6.54
N PHE A 145 4.36 -12.14 5.38
CA PHE A 145 4.37 -11.45 4.10
C PHE A 145 3.04 -11.62 3.36
N ILE A 146 2.46 -10.51 2.88
CA ILE A 146 1.34 -10.51 1.94
C ILE A 146 1.82 -10.05 0.57
N ASP A 147 1.60 -10.91 -0.44
CA ASP A 147 1.90 -10.59 -1.83
C ASP A 147 0.70 -9.92 -2.53
N LEU A 148 0.59 -8.59 -2.39
CA LEU A 148 -0.42 -7.81 -3.12
C LEU A 148 -0.05 -7.61 -4.59
N HIS A 149 1.24 -7.60 -4.94
CA HIS A 149 1.66 -7.56 -6.34
C HIS A 149 1.02 -8.72 -7.10
N GLN A 150 1.26 -9.96 -6.63
CA GLN A 150 0.67 -11.16 -7.20
C GLN A 150 -0.87 -11.11 -7.19
N ALA A 151 -1.48 -10.73 -6.05
CA ALA A 151 -2.93 -10.70 -5.93
C ALA A 151 -3.61 -9.73 -6.90
N PHE A 152 -2.94 -8.63 -7.26
CA PHE A 152 -3.45 -7.68 -8.25
C PHE A 152 -3.17 -8.14 -9.68
N THR A 153 -1.97 -8.62 -9.98
CA THR A 153 -1.63 -9.07 -11.35
C THR A 153 -2.50 -10.24 -11.80
N GLU A 154 -2.75 -11.23 -10.94
CA GLU A 154 -3.64 -12.37 -11.23
C GLU A 154 -5.06 -11.91 -11.60
N GLN A 155 -5.56 -10.84 -10.98
CA GLN A 155 -6.88 -10.29 -11.28
C GLN A 155 -6.92 -9.54 -12.62
N LEU A 156 -5.78 -8.98 -13.04
CA LEU A 156 -5.66 -8.18 -14.27
C LEU A 156 -5.32 -9.01 -15.50
N GLU A 157 -4.64 -10.15 -15.35
CA GLU A 157 -4.22 -11.04 -16.45
C GLU A 157 -5.34 -11.45 -17.40
N THR A 158 -6.58 -11.53 -16.90
CA THR A 158 -7.75 -11.96 -17.67
C THR A 158 -8.58 -10.80 -18.22
N LEU A 159 -8.18 -9.55 -17.97
CA LEU A 159 -8.96 -8.37 -18.28
C LEU A 159 -8.29 -7.54 -19.38
N HIS A 160 -9.11 -6.93 -20.23
CA HIS A 160 -8.64 -5.87 -21.12
C HIS A 160 -8.53 -4.56 -20.33
N THR A 161 -7.29 -4.11 -20.09
CA THR A 161 -6.96 -2.90 -19.33
C THR A 161 -6.47 -1.80 -20.25
N SER A 162 -6.75 -0.54 -19.95
CA SER A 162 -6.12 0.59 -20.64
C SER A 162 -4.69 0.86 -20.13
N ASP A 163 -3.93 1.64 -20.91
CA ASP A 163 -2.62 2.19 -20.50
C ASP A 163 -2.75 3.45 -19.63
N TYR A 164 -3.93 3.72 -19.06
CA TYR A 164 -4.13 4.91 -18.27
C TYR A 164 -3.24 4.88 -17.02
N LEU A 165 -2.34 5.84 -16.93
CA LEU A 165 -1.56 6.14 -15.73
C LEU A 165 -1.51 7.66 -15.54
N SER A 166 -2.03 8.13 -14.40
CA SER A 166 -1.91 9.55 -14.07
C SER A 166 -0.45 9.85 -13.68
N THR A 167 0.22 10.76 -14.38
CA THR A 167 1.59 11.20 -14.04
C THR A 167 1.70 12.70 -13.74
N GLY A 168 0.58 13.42 -13.88
CA GLY A 168 0.50 14.84 -13.62
C GLY A 168 0.03 15.15 -12.20
N LEU A 169 0.85 15.84 -11.41
CA LEU A 169 0.54 16.24 -10.02
C LEU A 169 -0.80 16.99 -9.91
N GLY A 170 -1.10 17.91 -10.84
CA GLY A 170 -2.37 18.65 -10.82
C GLY A 170 -3.61 17.76 -10.97
N ARG A 171 -3.51 16.65 -11.72
CA ARG A 171 -4.59 15.68 -11.87
C ARG A 171 -4.72 14.79 -10.63
N LEU A 172 -3.61 14.38 -10.02
CA LEU A 172 -3.63 13.65 -8.75
C LEU A 172 -4.28 14.47 -7.63
N VAL A 173 -3.90 15.76 -7.51
CA VAL A 173 -4.52 16.68 -6.55
C VAL A 173 -6.01 16.83 -6.81
N LYS A 174 -6.42 17.02 -8.07
CA LYS A 174 -7.84 17.04 -8.44
C LYS A 174 -8.54 15.75 -7.99
N ASP A 175 -7.95 14.59 -8.27
CA ASP A 175 -8.58 13.33 -7.94
C ASP A 175 -8.75 13.15 -6.41
N VAL A 176 -7.80 13.62 -5.60
CA VAL A 176 -7.89 13.65 -4.11
C VAL A 176 -9.06 14.50 -3.59
N PHE A 177 -9.28 15.67 -4.19
CA PHE A 177 -10.33 16.59 -3.74
C PHE A 177 -11.72 16.17 -4.21
N PHE A 178 -11.85 15.63 -5.42
CA PHE A 178 -13.16 15.43 -6.05
C PHE A 178 -13.71 13.99 -5.94
N TYR A 179 -12.87 12.97 -5.73
CA TYR A 179 -13.29 11.57 -5.75
C TYR A 179 -13.07 10.87 -4.41
N ARG A 180 -14.02 11.08 -3.49
CA ARG A 180 -14.13 10.36 -2.20
C ARG A 180 -15.34 9.42 -2.11
N ASN A 181 -16.30 9.56 -3.03
CA ASN A 181 -17.49 8.72 -3.08
C ASN A 181 -17.17 7.46 -3.91
N PRO A 182 -17.28 6.24 -3.35
CA PRO A 182 -16.93 5.00 -4.06
C PRO A 182 -17.63 4.86 -5.42
N LYS A 183 -18.93 5.18 -5.52
CA LYS A 183 -19.67 5.09 -6.80
C LYS A 183 -19.09 6.01 -7.88
N ARG A 184 -18.60 7.20 -7.50
CA ARG A 184 -17.97 8.13 -8.44
C ARG A 184 -16.56 7.67 -8.81
N VAL A 185 -15.82 7.11 -7.85
CA VAL A 185 -14.50 6.51 -8.09
C VAL A 185 -14.62 5.37 -9.09
N ASP A 186 -15.54 4.44 -8.88
CA ASP A 186 -15.72 3.27 -9.74
C ASP A 186 -16.17 3.66 -11.15
N ARG A 187 -17.09 4.64 -11.27
CA ARG A 187 -17.50 5.16 -12.57
C ARG A 187 -16.31 5.79 -13.32
N LEU A 188 -15.49 6.58 -12.64
CA LEU A 188 -14.32 7.21 -13.26
C LEU A 188 -13.25 6.18 -13.64
N ALA A 189 -13.04 5.15 -12.82
CA ALA A 189 -12.16 4.03 -13.16
C ALA A 189 -12.63 3.34 -14.44
N ALA A 190 -13.92 3.03 -14.55
CA ALA A 190 -14.51 2.44 -15.74
C ALA A 190 -14.38 3.34 -16.98
N GLU A 191 -14.64 4.64 -16.85
CA GLU A 191 -14.42 5.64 -17.93
C GLU A 191 -12.95 5.69 -18.38
N ARG A 192 -12.01 5.39 -17.49
CA ARG A 192 -10.56 5.32 -17.78
C ARG A 192 -10.12 3.93 -18.27
N GLY A 193 -11.00 2.94 -18.33
CA GLY A 193 -10.65 1.55 -18.68
C GLY A 193 -9.82 0.84 -17.62
N LEU A 194 -10.00 1.21 -16.35
CA LEU A 194 -9.35 0.65 -15.17
C LEU A 194 -10.34 -0.18 -14.34
N HIS A 195 -9.86 -1.28 -13.75
CA HIS A 195 -10.62 -2.32 -13.08
C HIS A 195 -10.34 -2.41 -11.59
N LEU A 196 -9.13 -2.07 -11.12
CA LEU A 196 -8.72 -2.15 -9.71
C LEU A 196 -8.33 -0.79 -9.12
N THR A 197 -8.03 0.18 -9.98
CA THR A 197 -7.52 1.49 -9.61
C THR A 197 -8.36 2.61 -10.24
N ILE A 198 -8.24 3.81 -9.71
CA ILE A 198 -8.85 5.01 -10.28
C ILE A 198 -7.89 5.72 -11.24
N ASP A 199 -6.58 5.59 -11.04
CA ASP A 199 -5.58 6.37 -11.77
C ASP A 199 -4.32 5.59 -12.17
N GLY A 200 -4.38 4.27 -12.08
CA GLY A 200 -3.24 3.37 -12.29
C GLY A 200 -2.47 3.05 -11.00
N VAL A 201 -2.77 3.69 -9.86
CA VAL A 201 -2.12 3.40 -8.57
C VAL A 201 -3.15 3.27 -7.45
N HIS A 202 -4.01 4.28 -7.26
CA HIS A 202 -4.92 4.35 -6.13
C HIS A 202 -6.18 3.54 -6.35
N LEU A 203 -6.72 2.94 -5.28
CA LEU A 203 -7.72 1.89 -5.38
C LEU A 203 -9.11 2.41 -5.79
N ASN A 204 -9.80 1.63 -6.62
CA ASN A 204 -11.26 1.68 -6.71
C ASN A 204 -11.88 0.68 -5.70
N SER A 205 -13.21 0.49 -5.71
CA SER A 205 -13.87 -0.43 -4.77
C SER A 205 -13.38 -1.87 -4.89
N ARG A 206 -13.12 -2.37 -6.12
CA ARG A 206 -12.65 -3.74 -6.35
C ARG A 206 -11.22 -3.93 -5.84
N GLY A 207 -10.31 -3.02 -6.15
CA GLY A 207 -8.94 -3.04 -5.62
C GLY A 207 -8.92 -2.95 -4.09
N ALA A 208 -9.74 -2.08 -3.50
CA ALA A 208 -9.86 -1.97 -2.04
C ALA A 208 -10.38 -3.25 -1.39
N ASN A 209 -11.33 -3.95 -2.02
CA ASN A 209 -11.83 -5.24 -1.53
C ASN A 209 -10.73 -6.31 -1.49
N ILE A 210 -9.86 -6.39 -2.51
CA ILE A 210 -8.72 -7.34 -2.50
C ILE A 210 -7.85 -7.12 -1.26
N VAL A 211 -7.51 -5.86 -0.96
CA VAL A 211 -6.71 -5.52 0.23
C VAL A 211 -7.45 -5.90 1.51
N VAL A 212 -8.74 -5.55 1.61
CA VAL A 212 -9.58 -5.90 2.77
C VAL A 212 -9.61 -7.41 2.98
N GLU A 213 -9.79 -8.21 1.93
CA GLU A 213 -9.82 -9.67 2.03
C GLU A 213 -8.50 -10.23 2.53
N LYS A 214 -7.37 -9.78 1.97
CA LYS A 214 -6.04 -10.25 2.40
C LYS A 214 -5.74 -9.87 3.84
N TYR A 215 -6.07 -8.64 4.25
CA TYR A 215 -5.85 -8.17 5.62
C TYR A 215 -6.80 -8.87 6.60
N SER A 216 -8.07 -9.08 6.21
CA SER A 216 -9.07 -9.78 7.01
C SER A 216 -8.61 -11.17 7.41
N ARG A 217 -8.02 -11.93 6.48
CA ARG A 217 -7.51 -13.29 6.76
C ARG A 217 -6.46 -13.30 7.87
N ILE A 218 -5.59 -12.28 7.93
CA ILE A 218 -4.61 -12.16 9.01
C ILE A 218 -5.29 -11.75 10.32
N ILE A 219 -6.17 -10.75 10.27
CA ILE A 219 -6.88 -10.26 11.45
C ILE A 219 -7.69 -11.39 12.10
N GLU A 220 -8.45 -12.14 11.31
CA GLU A 220 -9.29 -13.25 11.75
C GLU A 220 -8.43 -14.40 12.29
N GLY A 221 -7.26 -14.68 11.70
CA GLY A 221 -6.33 -15.70 12.20
C GLY A 221 -5.66 -15.37 13.55
N LEU A 222 -5.67 -14.09 13.96
CA LEU A 222 -5.14 -13.64 15.25
C LEU A 222 -6.22 -13.48 16.33
N GLN A 223 -7.49 -13.57 15.97
CA GLN A 223 -8.57 -13.58 16.95
C GLN A 223 -8.58 -14.96 17.63
N PRO A 224 -8.69 -15.02 18.97
CA PRO A 224 -8.94 -16.29 19.65
C PRO A 224 -10.19 -16.93 19.03
N ASN A 225 -10.12 -18.22 18.68
CA ASN A 225 -11.32 -18.97 18.31
C ASN A 225 -12.30 -18.83 19.48
N ASN A 226 -13.46 -18.19 19.25
CA ASN A 226 -14.56 -18.17 20.19
C ASN A 226 -15.08 -19.59 20.45
#